data_AF-A0A0Q9WUQ7-F1
#
_entry.id   AF-A0A0Q9WUQ7-F1
#
_cell.length_a   1.000
_cell.length_b   1.000
_cell.length_c   1.000
_cell.angle_alpha   90.00
_cell.angle_beta   90.00
_cell.angle_gamma   90.00
#
_symmetry.space_group_name_H-M   'P 1'
#
loop_
_entity.id
_entity.type
_entity.pdbx_description
1 polymer ?
#
loop_
_entity_poly.entity_id
_entity_poly.type
_entity_poly.pdbx_seq_one_letter_code
_entity_poly.pdbx_strand_id
1 'polypeptide(L)'
;MKLTNLVCESYNTSWVVINYCRLKVIKRNRIGAYYNATLLVPANDISVDFEVLKRASGYKPWVIRGKLDVCRFFKHPYNPAAILFGSLFLEFSNFNHTCPYVVRI
;
A
#
# COMPACT_ATOMS: atom_id res chain seq x y z
N MET A 1 0.49 -1.89 16.25
CA MET A 1 1.68 -2.35 15.49
C MET A 1 2.74 -1.25 15.57
N LYS A 2 4.02 -1.58 15.75
CA LYS A 2 5.12 -0.58 15.75
C LYS A 2 5.98 -0.78 14.50
N LEU A 3 6.02 0.24 13.64
CA LEU A 3 6.87 0.26 12.46
C LEU A 3 8.28 0.70 12.85
N THR A 4 9.29 -0.08 12.47
CA THR A 4 10.71 0.20 12.77
C THR A 4 11.53 0.51 11.53
N ASN A 5 11.11 0.00 10.37
CA ASN A 5 11.75 0.24 9.08
C ASN A 5 10.67 0.32 8.00
N LEU A 6 10.87 1.22 7.04
CA LEU A 6 10.05 1.40 5.85
C LEU A 6 11.00 1.60 4.67
N VAL A 7 11.03 0.64 3.76
CA VAL A 7 11.79 0.68 2.50
C VAL A 7 10.77 0.71 1.37
N CYS A 8 10.90 1.67 0.46
CA CYS A 8 10.05 1.76 -0.72
C CYS A 8 10.94 1.84 -1.96
N GLU A 9 10.69 0.95 -2.91
CA GLU A 9 11.42 0.88 -4.17
C GLU A 9 10.41 0.91 -5.32
N SER A 10 10.73 1.64 -6.39
CA SER A 10 9.98 1.58 -7.63
C SER A 10 10.76 0.79 -8.66
N TYR A 11 10.17 -0.32 -9.13
CA TYR A 11 10.75 -1.14 -10.19
C TYR A 11 10.59 -0.51 -11.57
N ASN A 12 9.58 0.33 -11.76
CA ASN A 12 9.32 1.01 -13.04
C ASN A 12 9.02 2.49 -12.78
N THR A 13 10.07 3.29 -12.82
CA THR A 13 10.00 4.75 -12.60
C THR A 13 9.23 5.49 -13.69
N SER A 14 9.08 4.89 -14.88
CA SER A 14 8.24 5.44 -15.95
C SER A 14 6.74 5.23 -15.68
N TRP A 15 6.40 4.33 -14.76
CA TRP A 15 5.01 4.04 -14.39
C TRP A 15 4.65 4.66 -13.02
N VAL A 16 5.47 4.42 -11.99
CA VAL A 16 5.26 4.93 -10.63
C VAL A 16 6.51 5.59 -10.11
N VAL A 17 6.40 6.85 -9.67
CA VAL A 17 7.49 7.57 -9.01
C VAL A 17 7.15 7.73 -7.54
N ILE A 18 8.04 7.26 -6.66
CA ILE A 18 7.89 7.42 -5.21
C ILE A 18 8.62 8.70 -4.81
N ASN A 19 7.86 9.75 -4.49
CA ASN A 19 8.42 11.05 -4.09
C ASN A 19 8.84 11.06 -2.62
N TYR A 20 8.13 10.30 -1.79
CA TYR A 20 8.35 10.33 -0.35
C TYR A 20 8.07 8.97 0.29
N CYS A 21 9.02 8.48 1.06
CA CYS A 21 8.86 7.27 1.85
C CYS A 21 9.73 7.41 3.11
N ARG A 22 9.10 7.74 4.24
CA ARG A 22 9.83 7.83 5.52
C ARG A 22 8.95 7.55 6.73
N LEU A 23 9.59 7.07 7.80
CA LEU A 23 9.00 7.05 9.14
C LEU A 23 9.34 8.36 9.86
N LYS A 24 8.36 8.95 10.53
CA LYS A 24 8.54 10.14 11.38
C LYS A 24 7.90 9.90 12.74
N VAL A 25 8.67 10.16 13.81
CA VAL A 25 8.16 10.10 15.17
C VAL A 25 7.28 11.33 15.40
N ILE A 26 6.00 11.12 15.71
CA ILE A 26 5.05 12.21 16.00
C ILE A 26 5.08 12.50 17.51
N LYS A 27 5.03 11.45 18.34
CA LYS A 27 5.16 11.50 19.81
C LYS A 27 5.80 10.21 20.34
N ARG A 28 6.15 10.17 21.63
CA ARG A 28 6.62 8.92 22.28
C ARG A 28 5.60 7.80 22.02
N ASN A 29 6.08 6.69 21.46
CA ASN A 29 5.26 5.54 21.05
C ASN A 29 4.23 5.79 19.94
N ARG A 30 4.30 6.91 19.20
CA ARG A 30 3.49 7.18 18.01
C ARG A 30 4.41 7.53 16.83
N ILE A 31 4.51 6.61 15.87
CA ILE A 31 5.30 6.76 14.65
C ILE A 31 4.31 6.84 13.49
N GLY A 32 4.43 7.90 12.68
CA GLY A 32 3.71 8.03 11.42
C GLY A 32 4.56 7.48 10.27
N ALA A 33 3.95 6.66 9.42
CA ALA A 33 4.51 6.31 8.12
C ALA A 33 3.98 7.30 7.09
N TYR A 34 4.88 7.95 6.38
CA TYR A 34 4.52 8.87 5.32
C TYR A 34 4.98 8.29 4.00
N TYR A 35 4.03 8.14 3.09
CA TYR A 35 4.24 7.60 1.76
C TYR A 35 3.55 8.51 0.73
N ASN A 36 4.26 8.88 -0.32
CA ASN A 36 3.73 9.63 -1.46
C ASN A 36 4.31 9.05 -2.74
N ALA A 37 3.43 8.56 -3.60
CA ALA A 37 3.77 8.07 -4.92
C ALA A 37 2.84 8.68 -5.98
N THR A 38 3.41 8.96 -7.15
CA THR A 38 2.72 9.51 -8.31
C THR A 38 2.68 8.45 -9.40
N LEU A 39 1.48 8.20 -9.94
CA LEU A 39 1.28 7.36 -11.12
C LEU A 39 1.43 8.25 -12.36
N LEU A 40 2.39 7.96 -13.24
CA LEU A 40 2.64 8.76 -14.44
C LEU A 40 1.72 8.38 -15.62
N VAL A 41 1.20 7.15 -15.61
CA VAL A 41 0.34 6.61 -16.66
C VAL A 41 -1.03 6.30 -16.05
N PRO A 42 -2.15 6.55 -16.76
CA PRO A 42 -3.48 6.17 -16.30
C PRO A 42 -3.54 4.67 -16.03
N ALA A 43 -3.87 4.32 -14.79
CA ALA A 43 -3.91 2.93 -14.35
C ALA A 43 -5.37 2.46 -14.27
N ASN A 44 -5.77 1.69 -15.29
CA ASN A 44 -7.11 1.10 -15.41
C ASN A 44 -7.21 -0.31 -14.82
N ASP A 45 -6.06 -0.99 -14.69
CA ASP A 45 -5.93 -2.29 -14.08
C ASP A 45 -4.68 -2.25 -13.18
N ILE A 46 -4.90 -2.39 -11.88
CA ILE A 46 -3.84 -2.40 -10.87
C ILE A 46 -3.96 -3.70 -10.09
N SER A 47 -2.96 -4.57 -10.28
CA SER A 47 -2.77 -5.76 -9.48
C SER A 47 -1.73 -5.51 -8.39
N VAL A 48 -2.08 -5.80 -7.13
CA VAL A 48 -1.21 -5.71 -5.97
C VAL A 48 -1.01 -7.11 -5.40
N ASP A 49 0.21 -7.61 -5.47
CA ASP A 49 0.63 -8.81 -4.75
C ASP A 49 1.17 -8.40 -3.37
N PHE A 50 0.64 -9.01 -2.32
CA PHE A 50 1.03 -8.70 -0.95
C PHE A 50 1.31 -9.97 -0.15
N GLU A 51 2.28 -9.87 0.74
CA GLU A 51 2.69 -10.95 1.63
C GLU A 51 3.07 -10.40 3.00
N VAL A 52 2.55 -11.03 4.04
CA VAL A 52 2.79 -10.67 5.44
C VAL A 52 3.59 -11.79 6.08
N LEU A 53 4.85 -11.47 6.37
CA LEU A 53 5.82 -12.39 6.95
C LEU A 53 5.95 -12.16 8.46
N LYS A 54 5.87 -13.23 9.26
CA LYS A 54 6.17 -13.17 10.70
C LYS A 54 7.59 -13.66 10.94
N ARG A 55 8.41 -12.82 11.58
CA ARG A 55 9.74 -13.20 12.07
C ARG A 55 9.60 -14.06 13.32
N ALA A 56 10.00 -15.32 13.23
CA ALA A 56 10.12 -16.26 14.36
C ALA A 56 11.50 -16.93 14.28
N SER A 57 11.61 -18.26 14.41
CA SER A 57 12.80 -19.06 14.06
C SER A 57 13.01 -19.11 12.54
N GLY A 58 13.30 -17.95 11.95
CA GLY A 58 13.29 -17.68 10.50
C GLY A 58 12.09 -16.82 10.06
N TYR A 59 12.10 -16.36 8.81
CA TYR A 59 10.92 -15.78 8.16
C TYR A 59 10.02 -16.93 7.71
N LYS A 60 8.90 -17.16 8.40
CA LYS A 60 7.89 -18.13 7.94
C LYS A 60 6.93 -17.44 6.97
N PRO A 61 6.74 -17.91 5.71
CA PRO A 61 5.94 -17.24 4.68
C PRO A 61 4.42 -17.09 4.90
N TRP A 62 3.91 -17.28 6.11
CA TRP A 62 2.48 -17.55 6.26
C TRP A 62 1.90 -16.88 7.51
N VAL A 63 1.35 -15.69 7.29
CA VAL A 63 0.08 -15.30 7.94
C VAL A 63 -0.93 -14.90 6.87
N ILE A 64 -0.53 -14.11 5.85
CA ILE A 64 -1.41 -13.69 4.75
C ILE A 64 -0.57 -13.49 3.47
N ARG A 65 -0.90 -14.21 2.38
CA ARG A 65 -0.40 -13.96 1.02
C ARG A 65 -1.59 -13.84 0.10
N GLY A 66 -1.59 -12.86 -0.80
CA GLY A 66 -2.70 -12.67 -1.72
C GLY A 66 -2.36 -11.77 -2.89
N LYS A 67 -3.16 -11.90 -3.94
CA LYS A 67 -3.21 -10.98 -5.07
C LYS A 67 -4.53 -10.21 -5.01
N LEU A 68 -4.45 -8.90 -5.13
CA LEU A 68 -5.59 -8.00 -5.09
C LEU A 68 -5.68 -7.25 -6.41
N ASP A 69 -6.82 -7.34 -7.07
CA ASP A 69 -7.18 -6.38 -8.11
C ASP A 69 -7.80 -5.17 -7.43
N VAL A 70 -7.07 -4.05 -7.44
CA VAL A 70 -7.44 -2.83 -6.72
C VAL A 70 -8.72 -2.24 -7.32
N CYS A 71 -8.82 -2.19 -8.65
CA CYS A 71 -9.98 -1.62 -9.33
C CYS A 71 -11.26 -2.42 -9.07
N ARG A 72 -11.15 -3.75 -9.03
CA ARG A 72 -12.26 -4.62 -8.63
C ARG A 72 -12.59 -4.50 -7.15
N PHE A 73 -11.57 -4.41 -6.29
CA PHE A 73 -11.73 -4.29 -4.84
C PHE A 73 -12.50 -3.05 -4.42
N PHE A 74 -12.22 -1.89 -5.03
CA PHE A 74 -12.97 -0.66 -4.73
C PHE A 74 -14.43 -0.69 -5.21
N LYS A 75 -14.75 -1.47 -6.25
CA LYS A 75 -16.14 -1.70 -6.68
C LYS A 75 -16.86 -2.64 -5.71
N HIS A 76 -16.22 -3.77 -5.40
CA HIS A 76 -16.76 -4.80 -4.53
C HIS A 76 -15.65 -5.39 -3.65
N PRO A 77 -15.56 -4.98 -2.37
CA PRO A 77 -14.56 -5.49 -1.45
C PRO A 77 -14.78 -6.99 -1.19
N TYR A 78 -13.92 -7.83 -1.75
CA TYR A 78 -14.06 -9.30 -1.68
C TYR A 78 -13.05 -9.99 -0.76
N ASN A 79 -11.96 -9.30 -0.42
CA ASN A 79 -10.86 -9.89 0.35
C ASN A 79 -10.81 -9.26 1.76
N PRO A 80 -11.13 -10.02 2.84
CA PRO A 80 -11.20 -9.48 4.20
C PRO A 80 -9.84 -8.98 4.71
N ALA A 81 -8.73 -9.58 4.27
CA ALA A 81 -7.40 -9.07 4.60
C ALA A 81 -7.16 -7.70 3.96
N ALA A 82 -7.54 -7.53 2.69
CA ALA A 82 -7.44 -6.24 2.00
C ALA A 82 -8.37 -5.18 2.62
N ILE A 83 -9.54 -5.56 3.14
CA ILE A 83 -10.44 -4.66 3.89
C ILE A 83 -9.75 -4.18 5.18
N LEU A 84 -9.17 -5.11 5.95
CA LEU A 84 -8.46 -4.77 7.19
C LEU A 84 -7.23 -3.89 6.92
N PHE A 85 -6.46 -4.18 5.87
CA PHE A 85 -5.34 -3.33 5.50
C PHE A 85 -5.83 -1.97 5.00
N GLY A 86 -6.84 -1.96 4.14
CA GLY A 86 -7.43 -0.75 3.58
C GLY A 86 -7.94 0.21 4.66
N SER A 87 -8.59 -0.28 5.71
CA SER A 87 -9.07 0.59 6.81
C SER A 87 -7.94 1.31 7.58
N LEU A 88 -6.69 0.85 7.47
CA LEU A 88 -5.54 1.48 8.12
C LEU A 88 -4.96 2.65 7.32
N PHE A 89 -5.06 2.64 5.99
CA PHE A 89 -4.40 3.63 5.13
C PHE A 89 -5.33 4.39 4.19
N LEU A 90 -6.46 3.80 3.78
CA LEU A 90 -7.33 4.40 2.75
C LEU A 90 -7.93 5.74 3.20
N GLU A 91 -8.32 5.86 4.47
CA GLU A 91 -8.87 7.10 5.04
C GLU A 91 -7.88 8.27 4.98
N PHE A 92 -6.57 7.98 4.99
CA PHE A 92 -5.50 8.97 4.94
C PHE A 92 -4.89 9.12 3.54
N SER A 93 -5.50 8.52 2.53
CA SER A 93 -4.96 8.46 1.17
C SER A 93 -5.94 9.02 0.14
N ASN A 94 -5.40 9.51 -0.98
CA ASN A 94 -6.18 9.90 -2.15
C ASN A 94 -6.68 8.69 -2.98
N PHE A 95 -6.38 7.46 -2.57
CA PHE A 95 -6.75 6.24 -3.30
C PHE A 95 -8.20 5.78 -3.08
N ASN A 96 -8.97 6.46 -2.23
CA ASN A 96 -10.34 6.07 -1.87
C ASN A 96 -11.42 6.34 -2.95
N HIS A 97 -11.05 6.25 -4.23
CA HIS A 97 -11.98 6.40 -5.34
C HIS A 97 -11.87 5.20 -6.28
N THR A 98 -12.98 4.89 -6.95
CA THR A 98 -13.04 3.82 -7.95
C THR A 98 -12.19 4.20 -9.16
N CYS A 99 -11.47 3.23 -9.73
CA CYS A 99 -10.72 3.41 -10.98
C CYS A 99 -11.59 4.07 -12.08
N PRO A 100 -11.00 4.89 -12.96
CA PRO A 100 -9.56 4.95 -13.27
C PRO A 100 -8.76 5.92 -12.39
N TYR A 101 -7.55 5.51 -12.00
CA TYR A 101 -6.59 6.40 -11.35
C TYR A 101 -5.85 7.20 -12.42
N VAL A 102 -6.34 8.41 -12.69
CA VAL A 102 -5.73 9.34 -13.62
C VAL A 102 -5.09 10.49 -12.86
N VAL A 103 -3.79 10.71 -13.06
CA VAL A 103 -3.20 12.00 -12.70
C VAL A 103 -3.66 12.99 -13.75
N ARG A 104 -4.58 13.89 -13.36
CA ARG A 104 -4.77 15.13 -14.11
C ARG A 104 -3.54 15.98 -13.84
N ILE A 105 -2.63 16.01 -14.80
CA ILE A 105 -1.56 17.00 -14.87
C ILE A 105 -2.21 18.33 -15.27
#